data_AF-A0A528XGR2-F1
#
_entry.id   AF-A0A528XGR2-F1
#
_cell.length_a   1.000
_cell.length_b   1.000
_cell.length_c   1.000
_cell.angle_alpha   90.00
_cell.angle_beta   90.00
_cell.angle_gamma   90.00
#
_symmetry.space_group_name_H-M   'P 1'
#
loop_
_entity.id
_entity.type
_entity.pdbx_description
1 polymer ?
#
loop_
_entity_poly.entity_id
_entity_poly.type
_entity_poly.pdbx_seq_one_letter_code
_entity_poly.pdbx_strand_id
1 'polypeptide(L)'
;NDWPRLPGNNNFKVLKAGADKLGYKECHTGNMAINSVQRDDRNSCQQTGFCFQGCKWGAKWSTLYTEIPKGEATGHLEVRPSSMVVKINHDASGKVTGVVYADKDGKLQEQKARIVAVAGNSIESPRLLLNSESSKFPHGLANSSGQVGKNYMRHTTGSVYAIFDKPVHMYRGTTMAGIIRDEARHDPSRGFVGGYEMETLSLGLPFMAAFLNPGGWGRSFTTALDHYDHMAGLWIVGEDMPREENRITLHKDEKDDHGMPIADVHFDDHANDTAMRDHAYKQGQALYAAVGATRTFPTPPYPSTHNLGTNRMSEKAADGVVNKHGQTHDIKNLFVSDGSQFTTGGAENPTLTIVSLAIRQADYIATQMSAKSI
;
A
#
# COMPACT_ATOMS: atom_id res chain seq x y z
N ASN A 1 6.27 -13.15 19.42
CA ASN A 1 7.47 -13.87 18.96
C ASN A 1 8.68 -13.03 19.30
N ASP A 2 9.57 -13.51 20.17
CA ASP A 2 10.75 -12.78 20.67
C ASP A 2 11.91 -12.77 19.66
N TRP A 3 11.59 -12.67 18.37
CA TRP A 3 12.61 -12.62 17.32
C TRP A 3 13.33 -11.27 17.33
N PRO A 4 14.67 -11.24 17.19
CA PRO A 4 15.39 -9.97 17.15
C PRO A 4 14.96 -9.15 15.94
N ARG A 5 14.96 -7.82 16.09
CA ARG A 5 14.80 -6.92 14.93
C ARG A 5 15.99 -7.05 13.99
N LEU A 6 15.79 -6.65 12.74
CA LEU A 6 16.92 -6.50 11.82
C LEU A 6 17.91 -5.45 12.34
N PRO A 7 19.23 -5.68 12.16
CA PRO A 7 20.21 -4.69 12.57
C PRO A 7 20.07 -3.43 11.71
N GLY A 8 20.29 -2.27 12.34
CA GLY A 8 20.24 -0.99 11.68
C GLY A 8 21.41 -0.81 10.70
N ASN A 9 21.11 -0.30 9.51
CA ASN A 9 22.13 0.07 8.52
C ASN A 9 22.70 1.48 8.78
N ASN A 10 23.55 1.97 7.88
CA ASN A 10 24.14 3.30 8.04
C ASN A 10 23.09 4.42 7.95
N ASN A 11 22.06 4.27 7.11
CA ASN A 11 20.97 5.24 7.02
C ASN A 11 20.23 5.34 8.37
N PHE A 12 19.92 4.20 8.98
CA PHE A 12 19.33 4.16 10.32
C PHE A 12 20.21 4.81 11.39
N LYS A 13 21.53 4.62 11.36
CA LYS A 13 22.44 5.26 12.33
C LYS A 13 22.37 6.79 12.23
N VAL A 14 22.31 7.33 11.02
CA VAL A 14 22.12 8.77 10.79
C VAL A 14 20.75 9.21 11.30
N LEU A 15 19.69 8.49 10.95
CA LEU A 15 18.32 8.76 11.41
C LEU A 15 18.25 8.79 12.94
N LYS A 16 18.76 7.74 13.60
CA LYS A 16 18.75 7.57 15.06
C LYS A 16 19.52 8.66 15.77
N ALA A 17 20.69 9.04 15.26
CA ALA A 17 21.49 10.11 15.85
C ALA A 17 20.78 11.47 15.77
N GLY A 18 20.11 11.76 14.65
CA GLY A 18 19.28 12.97 14.50
C GLY A 18 18.06 12.93 15.43
N ALA A 19 17.40 11.78 15.50
CA ALA A 19 16.25 11.56 16.37
C ALA A 19 16.59 11.81 17.85
N ASP A 20 17.71 11.25 18.32
CA ASP A 20 18.17 11.41 19.70
C ASP A 20 18.47 12.87 20.05
N LYS A 21 19.10 13.62 19.14
CA LYS A 21 19.39 15.04 19.34
C LYS A 21 18.14 15.92 19.41
N LEU A 22 17.10 15.57 18.64
CA LEU A 22 15.82 16.28 18.67
C LEU A 22 14.90 15.79 19.79
N GLY A 23 15.29 14.73 20.50
CA GLY A 23 14.55 14.21 21.65
C GLY A 23 13.43 13.23 21.31
N TYR A 24 13.33 12.76 20.07
CA TYR A 24 12.39 11.69 19.69
C TYR A 24 12.66 10.41 20.50
N LYS A 25 11.59 9.73 20.90
CA LYS A 25 11.64 8.56 21.80
C LYS A 25 11.36 7.25 21.09
N GLU A 26 10.47 7.26 20.11
CA GLU A 26 10.03 6.07 19.37
C GLU A 26 10.81 5.93 18.06
N CYS A 27 12.13 5.71 18.16
CA CYS A 27 13.00 5.47 17.01
C CYS A 27 13.61 4.06 17.00
N HIS A 28 13.27 3.25 16.00
CA HIS A 28 13.71 1.85 15.91
C HIS A 28 13.74 1.29 14.49
N THR A 29 14.38 0.12 14.28
CA THR A 29 14.48 -0.53 12.97
C THR A 29 13.18 -1.22 12.49
N GLY A 30 12.11 -1.17 13.27
CA GLY A 30 10.78 -1.70 12.90
C GLY A 30 10.63 -3.21 13.06
N ASN A 31 9.37 -3.67 12.99
CA ASN A 31 9.01 -5.08 12.93
C ASN A 31 8.69 -5.43 11.48
N MET A 32 9.67 -5.95 10.76
CA MET A 32 9.52 -6.22 9.33
C MET A 32 9.16 -7.67 9.05
N ALA A 33 8.40 -7.89 7.97
CA ALA A 33 8.21 -9.21 7.38
C ALA A 33 9.47 -9.65 6.61
N ILE A 34 10.63 -9.59 7.27
CA ILE A 34 11.93 -10.00 6.77
C ILE A 34 12.60 -10.82 7.87
N ASN A 35 13.13 -11.98 7.53
CA ASN A 35 13.81 -12.87 8.46
C ASN A 35 15.10 -12.25 8.99
N SER A 36 15.15 -11.91 10.27
CA SER A 36 16.40 -11.52 10.97
C SER A 36 17.27 -12.72 11.33
N VAL A 37 16.62 -13.85 11.57
CA VAL A 37 17.22 -15.18 11.73
C VAL A 37 16.59 -16.12 10.71
N GLN A 38 17.26 -17.22 10.38
CA GLN A 38 16.69 -18.25 9.52
C GLN A 38 15.43 -18.83 10.19
N ARG A 39 14.32 -18.87 9.44
CA ARG A 39 13.04 -19.44 9.89
C ARG A 39 12.12 -19.70 8.71
N ASP A 40 11.13 -20.57 8.90
CA ASP A 40 10.15 -20.95 7.89
C ASP A 40 10.82 -21.44 6.59
N ASP A 41 11.91 -22.20 6.73
CA ASP A 41 12.76 -22.71 5.63
C ASP A 41 13.33 -21.63 4.70
N ARG A 42 13.45 -20.39 5.20
CA ARG A 42 13.98 -19.23 4.46
C ARG A 42 15.18 -18.62 5.18
N ASN A 43 16.15 -18.19 4.39
CA ASN A 43 17.36 -17.55 4.89
C ASN A 43 17.07 -16.30 5.71
N SER A 44 18.02 -15.93 6.58
CA SER A 44 18.07 -14.59 7.17
C SER A 44 18.47 -13.54 6.14
N CYS A 45 18.11 -12.29 6.41
CA CYS A 45 18.47 -11.13 5.59
C CYS A 45 19.99 -10.96 5.52
N GLN A 46 20.51 -10.90 4.30
CA GLN A 46 21.94 -10.66 4.03
C GLN A 46 22.30 -9.17 3.91
N GLN A 47 21.36 -8.27 4.23
CA GLN A 47 21.58 -6.81 4.26
C GLN A 47 22.14 -6.23 2.94
N THR A 48 21.66 -6.71 1.79
CA THR A 48 22.25 -6.37 0.47
C THR A 48 21.71 -5.11 -0.20
N GLY A 49 20.69 -4.43 0.32
CA GLY A 49 20.19 -3.17 -0.30
C GLY A 49 19.12 -3.31 -1.38
N PHE A 50 18.81 -4.52 -1.83
CA PHE A 50 17.97 -4.76 -3.02
C PHE A 50 16.47 -4.94 -2.72
N CYS A 51 15.98 -4.48 -1.56
CA CYS A 51 14.61 -4.78 -1.09
C CYS A 51 13.49 -4.34 -2.05
N PHE A 52 13.74 -3.33 -2.87
CA PHE A 52 12.80 -2.75 -3.84
C PHE A 52 12.81 -3.47 -5.19
N GLN A 53 13.90 -4.16 -5.54
CA GLN A 53 14.02 -4.95 -6.77
C GLN A 53 13.68 -6.44 -6.56
N GLY A 54 13.31 -6.81 -5.33
CA GLY A 54 13.04 -8.19 -4.92
C GLY A 54 14.14 -8.76 -4.02
N CYS A 55 13.78 -9.71 -3.17
CA CYS A 55 14.74 -10.33 -2.26
C CYS A 55 15.36 -11.58 -2.90
N LYS A 56 16.62 -11.48 -3.35
CA LYS A 56 17.38 -12.61 -3.91
C LYS A 56 17.52 -13.79 -2.94
N TRP A 57 17.49 -13.53 -1.63
CA TRP A 57 17.78 -14.52 -0.59
C TRP A 57 16.54 -15.25 -0.06
N GLY A 58 15.33 -14.83 -0.45
CA GLY A 58 14.07 -15.35 0.10
C GLY A 58 13.77 -14.90 1.54
N ALA A 59 14.53 -13.95 2.09
CA ALA A 59 14.38 -13.49 3.47
C ALA A 59 13.16 -12.55 3.68
N LYS A 60 12.85 -11.71 2.69
CA LYS A 60 11.63 -10.86 2.68
C LYS A 60 10.41 -11.75 2.45
N TRP A 61 9.29 -11.45 3.08
CA TRP A 61 8.03 -12.15 2.85
C TRP A 61 7.46 -11.82 1.47
N SER A 62 6.87 -12.84 0.84
CA SER A 62 6.07 -12.75 -0.38
C SER A 62 5.22 -14.00 -0.51
N THR A 63 3.93 -13.80 -0.78
CA THR A 63 2.97 -14.90 -0.97
C THR A 63 3.40 -15.87 -2.08
N LEU A 64 4.13 -15.39 -3.09
CA LEU A 64 4.61 -16.16 -4.24
C LEU A 64 5.40 -17.41 -3.86
N TYR A 65 6.17 -17.37 -2.78
CA TYR A 65 7.00 -18.49 -2.33
C TYR A 65 6.77 -18.86 -0.86
N THR A 66 5.67 -18.39 -0.27
CA THR A 66 5.29 -18.75 1.12
C THR A 66 3.88 -19.34 1.17
N GLU A 67 2.84 -18.51 1.13
CA GLU A 67 1.47 -19.03 1.25
C GLU A 67 0.98 -19.77 0.00
N ILE A 68 1.28 -19.30 -1.22
CA ILE A 68 0.77 -19.92 -2.46
C ILE A 68 1.25 -21.37 -2.60
N PRO A 69 2.56 -21.69 -2.53
CA PRO A 69 3.00 -23.09 -2.67
C PRO A 69 2.44 -24.00 -1.57
N LYS A 70 2.31 -23.49 -0.33
CA LYS A 70 1.70 -24.24 0.78
C LYS A 70 0.22 -24.53 0.51
N GLY A 71 -0.51 -23.57 -0.05
CA GLY A 71 -1.89 -23.73 -0.45
C GLY A 71 -2.05 -24.75 -1.58
N GLU A 72 -1.26 -24.65 -2.65
CA GLU A 72 -1.30 -25.59 -3.78
C GLU A 72 -0.97 -27.03 -3.35
N ALA A 73 -0.01 -27.20 -2.43
CA ALA A 73 0.36 -28.50 -1.87
C ALA A 73 -0.79 -29.21 -1.13
N THR A 74 -1.84 -28.50 -0.73
CA THR A 74 -3.05 -29.11 -0.14
C THR A 74 -3.93 -29.82 -1.17
N GLY A 75 -3.77 -29.52 -2.47
CA GLY A 75 -4.68 -29.97 -3.53
C GLY A 75 -6.04 -29.25 -3.54
N HIS A 76 -6.22 -28.22 -2.70
CA HIS A 76 -7.46 -27.44 -2.59
C HIS A 76 -7.34 -26.00 -3.09
N LEU A 77 -6.16 -25.58 -3.54
CA LEU A 77 -5.90 -24.28 -4.16
C LEU A 77 -5.37 -24.48 -5.58
N GLU A 78 -5.93 -23.71 -6.51
CA GLU A 78 -5.38 -23.53 -7.86
C GLU A 78 -5.08 -22.05 -8.06
N VAL A 79 -3.86 -21.73 -8.50
CA VAL A 79 -3.53 -20.39 -9.00
C VAL A 79 -3.49 -20.42 -10.51
N ARG A 80 -4.36 -19.62 -11.15
CA ARG A 80 -4.42 -19.50 -12.61
C ARG A 80 -3.91 -18.13 -13.06
N PRO A 81 -2.62 -18.00 -13.45
CA PRO A 81 -2.10 -16.75 -13.97
C PRO A 81 -2.71 -16.42 -15.34
N SER A 82 -2.52 -15.17 -15.81
CA SER A 82 -3.01 -14.70 -17.11
C SER A 82 -4.51 -14.94 -17.32
N SER A 83 -5.30 -14.66 -16.27
CA SER A 83 -6.75 -14.82 -16.23
C SER A 83 -7.41 -13.52 -15.76
N MET A 84 -7.55 -12.55 -16.66
CA MET A 84 -8.10 -11.22 -16.33
C MET A 84 -9.61 -11.32 -16.15
N VAL A 85 -10.11 -11.20 -14.92
CA VAL A 85 -11.55 -11.22 -14.64
C VAL A 85 -12.19 -9.94 -15.20
N VAL A 86 -13.19 -10.12 -16.06
CA VAL A 86 -13.88 -8.99 -16.73
C VAL A 86 -15.28 -8.73 -16.22
N LYS A 87 -15.92 -9.73 -15.59
CA LYS A 87 -17.28 -9.60 -15.05
C LYS A 87 -17.54 -10.59 -13.92
N ILE A 88 -18.33 -10.19 -12.93
CA ILE A 88 -18.91 -11.07 -11.92
C ILE A 88 -20.38 -11.33 -12.30
N ASN A 89 -20.75 -12.61 -12.43
CA ASN A 89 -22.11 -13.03 -12.78
C ASN A 89 -22.96 -13.23 -11.52
N HIS A 90 -24.27 -12.99 -11.63
CA HIS A 90 -25.24 -13.24 -10.57
C HIS A 90 -26.56 -13.81 -11.12
N ASP A 91 -27.35 -14.46 -10.26
CA ASP A 91 -28.69 -14.94 -10.60
C ASP A 91 -29.77 -13.85 -10.44
N ALA A 92 -31.04 -14.18 -10.73
CA ALA A 92 -32.16 -13.24 -10.59
C ALA A 92 -32.36 -12.72 -9.15
N SER A 93 -31.97 -13.50 -8.13
CA SER A 93 -32.03 -13.06 -6.74
C SER A 93 -30.94 -12.02 -6.42
N GLY A 94 -29.88 -11.96 -7.22
CA GLY A 94 -28.69 -11.12 -7.02
C GLY A 94 -27.52 -11.87 -6.39
N LYS A 95 -27.65 -13.18 -6.16
CA LYS A 95 -26.57 -14.01 -5.62
C LYS A 95 -25.52 -14.24 -6.70
N VAL A 96 -24.24 -14.04 -6.38
CA VAL A 96 -23.14 -14.29 -7.31
C VAL A 96 -23.07 -15.77 -7.67
N THR A 97 -22.86 -16.08 -8.96
CA THR A 97 -22.80 -17.44 -9.50
C THR A 97 -21.42 -17.82 -10.05
N GLY A 98 -20.56 -16.84 -10.30
CA GLY A 98 -19.23 -17.05 -10.87
C GLY A 98 -18.60 -15.78 -11.41
N VAL A 99 -17.48 -15.97 -12.12
CA VAL A 99 -16.74 -14.91 -12.80
C VAL A 99 -16.52 -15.26 -14.26
N VAL A 100 -16.50 -14.24 -15.12
CA VAL A 100 -16.04 -14.34 -16.51
C VAL A 100 -14.65 -13.74 -16.57
N TYR A 101 -13.69 -14.45 -17.17
CA TYR A 101 -12.32 -13.97 -17.34
C TYR A 101 -11.82 -14.20 -18.77
N ALA A 102 -10.94 -13.32 -19.24
CA ALA A 102 -10.17 -13.52 -20.45
C ALA A 102 -8.91 -14.35 -20.11
N ASP A 103 -8.70 -15.45 -20.83
CA ASP A 103 -7.49 -16.28 -20.68
C ASP A 103 -6.27 -15.66 -21.41
N LYS A 104 -5.14 -16.37 -21.40
CA LYS A 104 -3.88 -15.93 -22.03
C LYS A 104 -4.00 -15.61 -23.53
N ASP A 105 -5.02 -16.15 -24.21
CA ASP A 105 -5.28 -15.95 -25.64
C ASP A 105 -6.40 -14.92 -25.86
N GLY A 106 -6.88 -14.27 -24.79
CA GLY A 106 -7.98 -13.31 -24.80
C GLY A 106 -9.37 -13.94 -24.90
N LYS A 107 -9.48 -15.27 -24.86
CA LYS A 107 -10.77 -15.95 -24.97
C LYS A 107 -11.50 -15.90 -23.63
N LEU A 108 -12.80 -15.57 -23.68
CA LEU A 108 -13.64 -15.53 -22.49
C LEU A 108 -13.97 -16.94 -21.99
N GLN A 109 -13.80 -17.11 -20.68
CA GLN A 109 -14.08 -18.32 -19.92
C GLN A 109 -15.00 -17.99 -18.76
N GLU A 110 -15.86 -18.93 -18.36
CA GLU A 110 -16.70 -18.80 -17.17
C GLU A 110 -16.23 -19.78 -16.08
N GLN A 111 -15.98 -19.26 -14.88
CA GLN A 111 -15.70 -20.04 -13.68
C GLN A 111 -16.84 -19.87 -12.68
N LYS A 112 -17.64 -20.92 -12.52
CA LYS A 112 -18.68 -20.95 -11.48
C LYS A 112 -18.06 -20.96 -10.09
N ALA A 113 -18.69 -20.24 -9.17
CA ALA A 113 -18.24 -20.12 -7.79
C ALA A 113 -19.43 -19.99 -6.84
N ARG A 114 -19.31 -20.60 -5.65
CA ARG A 114 -20.29 -20.43 -4.57
C ARG A 114 -20.14 -19.09 -3.85
N ILE A 115 -18.91 -18.59 -3.79
CA ILE A 115 -18.49 -17.34 -3.15
C ILE A 115 -17.44 -16.70 -4.05
N VAL A 116 -17.46 -15.37 -4.15
CA VAL A 116 -16.42 -14.60 -4.83
C VAL A 116 -15.81 -13.60 -3.84
N ALA A 117 -14.48 -13.55 -3.83
CA ALA A 117 -13.69 -12.61 -3.04
C ALA A 117 -12.82 -11.78 -4.00
N VAL A 118 -13.07 -10.48 -4.08
CA VAL A 118 -12.37 -9.56 -4.99
C VAL A 118 -11.13 -9.02 -4.29
N ALA A 119 -9.95 -9.17 -4.92
CA ALA A 119 -8.66 -8.78 -4.36
C ALA A 119 -7.78 -8.06 -5.40
N GLY A 120 -8.40 -7.18 -6.19
CA GLY A 120 -7.77 -6.40 -7.26
C GLY A 120 -7.10 -5.11 -6.81
N ASN A 121 -6.83 -4.90 -5.52
CA ASN A 121 -6.37 -3.62 -4.95
C ASN A 121 -7.40 -2.48 -5.11
N SER A 122 -7.09 -1.30 -4.58
CA SER A 122 -8.02 -0.16 -4.57
C SER A 122 -8.29 0.49 -5.92
N ILE A 123 -7.74 -0.02 -7.02
CA ILE A 123 -8.02 0.42 -8.39
C ILE A 123 -8.84 -0.65 -9.12
N GLU A 124 -8.35 -1.89 -9.23
CA GLU A 124 -9.05 -2.91 -10.03
C GLU A 124 -10.27 -3.50 -9.31
N SER A 125 -10.30 -3.55 -7.98
CA SER A 125 -11.49 -4.02 -7.25
C SER A 125 -12.72 -3.15 -7.50
N PRO A 126 -12.71 -1.82 -7.27
CA PRO A 126 -13.86 -1.00 -7.60
C PRO A 126 -14.12 -0.98 -9.12
N ARG A 127 -13.08 -1.01 -9.98
CA ARG A 127 -13.25 -1.08 -11.43
C ARG A 127 -14.02 -2.33 -11.86
N LEU A 128 -13.71 -3.51 -11.31
CA LEU A 128 -14.42 -4.75 -11.60
C LEU A 128 -15.87 -4.71 -11.11
N LEU A 129 -16.11 -4.17 -9.90
CA LEU A 129 -17.46 -4.03 -9.35
C LEU A 129 -18.31 -3.09 -10.21
N LEU A 130 -17.77 -1.93 -10.61
CA LEU A 130 -18.44 -0.97 -11.49
C LEU A 130 -18.72 -1.57 -12.88
N ASN A 131 -17.77 -2.30 -13.47
CA ASN A 131 -17.96 -2.98 -14.76
C ASN A 131 -18.90 -4.19 -14.71
N SER A 132 -19.21 -4.70 -13.51
CA SER A 132 -20.13 -5.83 -13.32
C SER A 132 -21.59 -5.38 -13.23
N GLU A 133 -21.97 -4.35 -13.99
CA GLU A 133 -23.34 -3.86 -14.05
C GLU A 133 -24.31 -4.87 -14.69
N SER A 134 -25.58 -4.73 -14.31
CA SER A 134 -26.71 -5.49 -14.85
C SER A 134 -28.01 -4.71 -14.68
N SER A 135 -29.12 -5.24 -15.20
CA SER A 135 -30.44 -4.64 -14.97
C SER A 135 -30.83 -4.56 -13.49
N LYS A 136 -30.30 -5.44 -12.64
CA LYS A 136 -30.52 -5.42 -11.18
C LYS A 136 -29.56 -4.48 -10.46
N PHE A 137 -28.34 -4.32 -10.99
CA PHE A 137 -27.28 -3.48 -10.45
C PHE A 137 -26.81 -2.47 -11.51
N PRO A 138 -27.64 -1.46 -11.84
CA PRO A 138 -27.40 -0.55 -12.98
C PRO A 138 -26.24 0.43 -12.76
N HIS A 139 -25.64 0.44 -11.58
CA HIS A 139 -24.49 1.29 -11.24
C HIS A 139 -23.29 0.47 -10.79
N GLY A 140 -23.23 -0.80 -11.21
CA GLY A 140 -22.23 -1.76 -10.76
C GLY A 140 -22.66 -2.59 -9.56
N LEU A 141 -21.99 -3.71 -9.40
CA LEU A 141 -22.23 -4.69 -8.35
C LEU A 141 -21.82 -4.13 -6.98
N ALA A 142 -22.59 -4.43 -5.93
CA ALA A 142 -22.34 -3.96 -4.56
C ALA A 142 -22.30 -2.42 -4.38
N ASN A 143 -22.93 -1.67 -5.29
CA ASN A 143 -22.89 -0.21 -5.30
C ASN A 143 -24.23 0.45 -4.97
N SER A 144 -25.11 -0.18 -4.17
CA SER A 144 -26.39 0.44 -3.78
C SER A 144 -26.21 1.75 -2.99
N SER A 145 -25.09 1.89 -2.27
CA SER A 145 -24.71 3.08 -1.52
C SER A 145 -24.07 4.18 -2.37
N GLY A 146 -23.68 3.86 -3.62
CA GLY A 146 -22.88 4.75 -4.45
C GLY A 146 -21.45 4.98 -3.94
N GLN A 147 -20.94 4.11 -3.06
CA GLN A 147 -19.61 4.26 -2.44
C GLN A 147 -18.50 3.49 -3.16
N VAL A 148 -18.81 2.58 -4.10
CA VAL A 148 -17.78 1.88 -4.88
C VAL A 148 -16.95 2.89 -5.66
N GLY A 149 -15.64 2.79 -5.52
CA GLY A 149 -14.66 3.68 -6.13
C GLY A 149 -14.36 4.94 -5.33
N LYS A 150 -15.22 5.38 -4.41
CA LYS A 150 -15.04 6.64 -3.66
C LYS A 150 -14.09 6.50 -2.47
N ASN A 151 -13.64 7.62 -1.90
CA ASN A 151 -12.75 7.64 -0.73
C ASN A 151 -11.41 7.00 -1.02
N TYR A 152 -10.93 7.15 -2.26
CA TYR A 152 -9.60 6.74 -2.64
C TYR A 152 -8.59 7.50 -1.78
N MET A 153 -7.86 6.75 -0.97
CA MET A 153 -6.82 7.24 -0.09
C MET A 153 -5.48 6.70 -0.57
N ARG A 154 -4.45 7.48 -0.30
CA ARG A 154 -3.06 7.07 -0.38
C ARG A 154 -2.38 7.27 0.99
N HIS A 155 -1.09 7.58 1.00
CA HIS A 155 -0.49 8.25 2.15
C HIS A 155 -0.16 9.69 1.77
N THR A 156 -0.27 10.60 2.72
CA THR A 156 0.41 11.89 2.63
C THR A 156 1.92 11.61 2.61
N THR A 157 2.54 11.86 1.46
CA THR A 157 3.91 11.41 1.16
C THR A 157 4.81 12.59 0.83
N GLY A 158 6.11 12.38 1.07
CA GLY A 158 7.22 13.27 0.75
C GLY A 158 8.52 12.62 1.21
N SER A 159 9.67 13.00 0.65
CA SER A 159 10.96 12.52 1.17
C SER A 159 11.86 13.68 1.54
N VAL A 160 12.75 13.45 2.50
CA VAL A 160 13.88 14.35 2.77
C VAL A 160 15.15 13.54 2.61
N TYR A 161 16.00 13.99 1.69
CA TYR A 161 17.37 13.49 1.55
C TYR A 161 18.36 14.52 2.06
N ALA A 162 19.54 14.07 2.46
CA ALA A 162 20.60 14.94 2.94
C ALA A 162 21.98 14.45 2.47
N ILE A 163 22.90 15.39 2.26
CA ILE A 163 24.32 15.11 1.97
C ILE A 163 25.15 15.42 3.22
N PHE A 164 26.17 14.59 3.46
CA PHE A 164 27.13 14.73 4.55
C PHE A 164 28.57 14.83 4.03
N ASP A 165 29.49 15.32 4.86
CA ASP A 165 30.91 15.38 4.52
C ASP A 165 31.58 14.00 4.45
N LYS A 166 31.02 13.01 5.14
CA LYS A 166 31.53 11.63 5.17
C LYS A 166 30.57 10.69 4.46
N PRO A 167 31.08 9.63 3.79
CA PRO A 167 30.22 8.63 3.15
C PRO A 167 29.25 7.99 4.15
N VAL A 168 27.99 7.85 3.74
CA VAL A 168 26.92 7.18 4.51
C VAL A 168 26.62 5.82 3.90
N HIS A 169 26.57 5.74 2.57
CA HIS A 169 26.16 4.55 1.82
C HIS A 169 24.77 4.03 2.23
N MET A 170 23.76 4.90 2.24
CA MET A 170 22.38 4.57 2.68
C MET A 170 21.77 3.33 1.99
N TYR A 171 22.25 2.99 0.79
CA TYR A 171 21.80 1.85 -0.01
C TYR A 171 22.30 0.49 0.49
N ARG A 172 23.20 0.44 1.48
CA ARG A 172 23.64 -0.81 2.09
C ARG A 172 22.67 -1.21 3.21
N GLY A 173 22.29 -2.48 3.28
CA GLY A 173 21.33 -2.96 4.28
C GLY A 173 19.87 -2.84 3.85
N THR A 174 18.96 -3.05 4.79
CA THR A 174 17.52 -3.07 4.53
C THR A 174 17.03 -1.64 4.32
N THR A 175 16.41 -1.38 3.16
CA THR A 175 16.10 -0.04 2.66
C THR A 175 15.27 0.83 3.61
N MET A 176 14.31 0.21 4.31
CA MET A 176 13.34 0.89 5.19
C MET A 176 13.50 0.47 6.67
N ALA A 177 14.70 0.05 7.07
CA ALA A 177 14.97 -0.40 8.44
C ALA A 177 15.25 0.74 9.41
N GLY A 178 14.27 1.62 9.61
CA GLY A 178 14.36 2.75 10.53
C GLY A 178 13.07 3.55 10.50
N ILE A 179 12.46 3.74 11.65
CA ILE A 179 11.14 4.35 11.81
C ILE A 179 11.20 5.28 13.01
N ILE A 180 10.66 6.49 12.87
CA ILE A 180 10.34 7.41 13.97
C ILE A 180 8.82 7.56 14.02
N ARG A 181 8.22 7.23 15.18
CA ARG A 181 6.75 7.17 15.33
C ARG A 181 6.16 8.28 16.19
N ASP A 182 6.99 9.11 16.82
CA ASP A 182 6.54 10.17 17.73
C ASP A 182 5.53 11.14 17.07
N GLU A 183 5.64 11.34 15.75
CA GLU A 183 4.80 12.24 14.96
C GLU A 183 3.48 11.59 14.47
N ALA A 184 3.31 10.27 14.65
CA ALA A 184 2.14 9.52 14.21
C ALA A 184 0.92 9.74 15.10
N ARG A 185 1.11 10.34 16.29
CA ARG A 185 0.00 10.69 17.18
C ARG A 185 -0.94 11.70 16.53
N HIS A 186 -2.22 11.59 16.85
CA HIS A 186 -3.22 12.59 16.47
C HIS A 186 -3.05 13.83 17.36
N ASP A 187 -2.65 14.96 16.76
CA ASP A 187 -2.43 16.24 17.45
C ASP A 187 -2.82 17.42 16.54
N PRO A 188 -4.09 17.86 16.58
CA PRO A 188 -4.62 18.94 15.74
C PRO A 188 -3.98 20.30 15.97
N SER A 189 -3.26 20.50 17.08
CA SER A 189 -2.58 21.78 17.35
C SER A 189 -1.46 22.08 16.34
N ARG A 190 -0.99 21.05 15.60
CA ARG A 190 -0.03 21.18 14.50
C ARG A 190 -0.65 21.70 13.20
N GLY A 191 -1.96 21.94 13.17
CA GLY A 191 -2.68 22.47 12.00
C GLY A 191 -3.17 21.41 11.01
N PHE A 192 -3.14 20.14 11.39
CA PHE A 192 -3.66 19.01 10.62
C PHE A 192 -4.16 17.89 11.55
N VAL A 193 -5.09 17.09 11.05
CA VAL A 193 -5.63 15.86 11.65
C VAL A 193 -4.83 14.66 11.19
N GLY A 194 -4.66 13.69 12.10
CA GLY A 194 -3.88 12.48 11.88
C GLY A 194 -2.43 12.69 12.30
N GLY A 195 -1.54 11.86 11.75
CA GLY A 195 -0.11 11.92 12.00
C GLY A 195 0.68 11.27 10.88
N TYR A 196 2.00 11.28 11.02
CA TYR A 196 2.90 10.66 10.06
C TYR A 196 4.08 9.97 10.76
N GLU A 197 4.63 8.97 10.10
CA GLU A 197 5.92 8.37 10.47
C GLU A 197 7.03 8.91 9.56
N MET A 198 8.25 8.94 10.08
CA MET A 198 9.46 9.14 9.27
C MET A 198 10.22 7.83 9.18
N GLU A 199 10.23 7.24 7.99
CA GLU A 199 10.86 5.96 7.72
C GLU A 199 12.14 6.16 6.91
N THR A 200 13.22 5.42 7.17
CA THR A 200 14.38 5.45 6.27
C THR A 200 13.95 5.06 4.85
N LEU A 201 14.51 5.73 3.86
CA LEU A 201 14.33 5.37 2.46
C LEU A 201 15.66 5.53 1.72
N SER A 202 16.02 4.49 0.97
CA SER A 202 17.14 4.53 0.04
C SER A 202 16.69 4.09 -1.34
N LEU A 203 16.73 5.00 -2.29
CA LEU A 203 16.49 4.71 -3.70
C LEU A 203 17.81 4.42 -4.40
N GLY A 204 17.82 3.43 -5.30
CA GLY A 204 18.95 3.20 -6.19
C GLY A 204 19.21 4.42 -7.08
N LEU A 205 20.45 4.60 -7.53
CA LEU A 205 20.89 5.82 -8.23
C LEU A 205 19.96 6.27 -9.40
N PRO A 206 19.46 5.39 -10.28
CA PRO A 206 18.51 5.82 -11.33
C PRO A 206 17.20 6.39 -10.78
N PHE A 207 16.62 5.75 -9.76
CA PHE A 207 15.42 6.25 -9.09
C PHE A 207 15.71 7.53 -8.33
N MET A 208 16.88 7.63 -7.68
CA MET A 208 17.28 8.85 -7.01
C MET A 208 17.33 10.03 -7.98
N ALA A 209 17.93 9.86 -9.15
CA ALA A 209 17.97 10.91 -10.18
C ALA A 209 16.57 11.34 -10.63
N ALA A 210 15.64 10.40 -10.82
CA ALA A 210 14.28 10.71 -11.24
C ALA A 210 13.43 11.40 -10.15
N PHE A 211 13.62 11.05 -8.88
CA PHE A 211 12.76 11.51 -7.77
C PHE A 211 13.32 12.70 -7.00
N LEU A 212 14.65 12.89 -6.97
CA LEU A 212 15.29 13.95 -6.19
C LEU A 212 14.87 15.35 -6.70
N ASN A 213 14.85 15.53 -8.02
CA ASN A 213 14.41 16.76 -8.68
C ASN A 213 13.94 16.42 -10.11
N PRO A 214 12.68 16.02 -10.31
CA PRO A 214 12.15 15.64 -11.63
C PRO A 214 12.36 16.73 -12.68
N GLY A 215 12.99 16.36 -13.81
CA GLY A 215 13.36 17.32 -14.86
C GLY A 215 14.52 18.25 -14.52
N GLY A 216 15.13 18.08 -13.35
CA GLY A 216 16.29 18.85 -12.90
C GLY A 216 17.52 18.64 -13.77
N TRP A 217 18.29 19.71 -13.99
CA TRP A 217 19.52 19.70 -14.77
C TRP A 217 20.56 20.67 -14.20
N GLY A 218 21.82 20.51 -14.63
CA GLY A 218 22.92 21.42 -14.29
C GLY A 218 23.64 21.07 -12.99
N ARG A 219 24.59 21.93 -12.61
CA ARG A 219 25.58 21.64 -11.54
C ARG A 219 24.94 21.32 -10.19
N SER A 220 23.88 22.01 -9.80
CA SER A 220 23.23 21.78 -8.50
C SER A 220 22.65 20.37 -8.37
N PHE A 221 22.12 19.83 -9.48
CA PHE A 221 21.59 18.47 -9.59
C PHE A 221 22.71 17.44 -9.72
N THR A 222 23.65 17.63 -10.64
CA THR A 222 24.76 16.68 -10.84
C THR A 222 25.63 16.56 -9.60
N THR A 223 25.98 17.66 -8.93
CA THR A 223 26.73 17.62 -7.66
C THR A 223 25.96 16.86 -6.58
N ALA A 224 24.63 16.91 -6.56
CA ALA A 224 23.87 16.11 -5.61
C ALA A 224 24.02 14.61 -5.91
N LEU A 225 23.91 14.21 -7.18
CA LEU A 225 24.08 12.81 -7.58
C LEU A 225 25.53 12.31 -7.44
N ASP A 226 26.53 13.17 -7.67
CA ASP A 226 27.95 12.86 -7.44
C ASP A 226 28.22 12.51 -5.96
N HIS A 227 27.39 13.03 -5.04
CA HIS A 227 27.46 12.76 -3.61
C HIS A 227 26.48 11.67 -3.14
N TYR A 228 25.96 10.85 -4.05
CA TYR A 228 24.99 9.80 -3.72
C TYR A 228 25.46 8.85 -2.60
N ASP A 229 26.75 8.52 -2.56
CA ASP A 229 27.35 7.68 -1.52
C ASP A 229 27.49 8.40 -0.16
N HIS A 230 27.34 9.71 -0.13
CA HIS A 230 27.29 10.57 1.06
C HIS A 230 25.86 10.89 1.50
N MET A 231 24.85 10.30 0.86
CA MET A 231 23.45 10.60 1.17
C MET A 231 22.87 9.74 2.28
N ALA A 232 21.98 10.36 3.07
CA ALA A 232 20.97 9.70 3.89
C ALA A 232 19.58 10.14 3.43
N GLY A 233 18.56 9.34 3.70
CA GLY A 233 17.21 9.57 3.18
C GLY A 233 16.12 9.01 4.07
N LEU A 234 15.04 9.78 4.20
CA LEU A 234 13.81 9.34 4.85
C LEU A 234 12.59 9.67 3.99
N TRP A 235 11.57 8.85 4.15
CA TRP A 235 10.24 8.97 3.60
C TRP A 235 9.26 9.35 4.71
N ILE A 236 8.32 10.22 4.37
CA ILE A 236 7.22 10.65 5.21
C ILE A 236 6.02 9.80 4.82
N VAL A 237 5.45 9.11 5.81
CA VAL A 237 4.26 8.25 5.64
C VAL A 237 3.16 8.80 6.53
N GLY A 238 2.32 9.66 5.97
CA GLY A 238 1.23 10.32 6.67
C GLY A 238 -0.13 9.73 6.38
N GLU A 239 -1.05 9.94 7.31
CA GLU A 239 -2.45 9.57 7.18
C GLU A 239 -3.18 10.49 6.19
N ASP A 240 -3.68 9.90 5.11
CA ASP A 240 -4.56 10.58 4.14
C ASP A 240 -6.03 10.33 4.52
N MET A 241 -6.86 11.38 4.52
CA MET A 241 -8.25 11.28 4.96
C MET A 241 -9.19 10.85 3.83
N PRO A 242 -10.20 10.02 4.12
CA PRO A 242 -11.16 9.60 3.12
C PRO A 242 -11.98 10.80 2.62
N ARG A 243 -11.97 11.02 1.31
CA ARG A 243 -12.79 12.04 0.62
C ARG A 243 -13.56 11.42 -0.52
N GLU A 244 -14.87 11.65 -0.57
CA GLU A 244 -15.71 11.07 -1.64
C GLU A 244 -15.30 11.52 -3.04
N GLU A 245 -14.74 12.73 -3.16
CA GLU A 245 -14.30 13.26 -4.45
C GLU A 245 -13.13 12.47 -5.01
N ASN A 246 -12.18 12.08 -4.15
CA ASN A 246 -11.05 11.22 -4.52
C ASN A 246 -11.60 9.82 -4.80
N ARG A 247 -11.51 9.40 -6.06
CA ARG A 247 -12.26 8.23 -6.52
C ARG A 247 -11.67 7.55 -7.75
N ILE A 248 -12.09 6.31 -7.92
CA ILE A 248 -11.92 5.52 -9.13
C ILE A 248 -13.27 5.48 -9.85
N THR A 249 -13.27 5.92 -11.10
CA THR A 249 -14.43 5.80 -12.01
C THR A 249 -14.05 5.01 -13.25
N LEU A 250 -15.05 4.68 -14.06
CA LEU A 250 -14.81 4.10 -15.37
C LEU A 250 -14.61 5.22 -16.39
N HIS A 251 -13.54 5.11 -17.19
CA HIS A 251 -13.35 6.00 -18.31
C HIS A 251 -14.49 5.84 -19.31
N LYS A 252 -14.95 6.94 -19.93
CA LYS A 252 -16.15 6.93 -20.78
C LYS A 252 -15.94 6.21 -22.11
N ASP A 253 -14.78 6.44 -22.74
CA ASP A 253 -14.53 6.00 -24.12
C ASP A 253 -13.40 4.97 -24.21
N GLU A 254 -12.28 5.21 -23.52
CA GLU A 254 -11.12 4.31 -23.48
C GLU A 254 -11.40 2.97 -22.77
N LYS A 255 -10.91 1.90 -23.38
CA LYS A 255 -11.05 0.51 -22.92
C LYS A 255 -9.68 -0.19 -22.96
N ASP A 256 -9.51 -1.19 -22.12
CA ASP A 256 -8.36 -2.07 -22.19
C ASP A 256 -8.47 -3.09 -23.33
N ASP A 257 -7.44 -3.91 -23.49
CA ASP A 257 -7.35 -4.96 -24.52
C ASP A 257 -8.45 -6.04 -24.39
N HIS A 258 -9.18 -6.07 -23.28
CA HIS A 258 -10.30 -6.99 -23.03
C HIS A 258 -11.67 -6.31 -23.17
N GLY A 259 -11.69 -5.04 -23.61
CA GLY A 259 -12.91 -4.27 -23.84
C GLY A 259 -13.56 -3.70 -22.58
N MET A 260 -12.91 -3.79 -21.42
CA MET A 260 -13.37 -3.15 -20.20
C MET A 260 -12.95 -1.67 -20.20
N PRO A 261 -13.86 -0.72 -19.92
CA PRO A 261 -13.50 0.64 -19.54
C PRO A 261 -12.31 0.67 -18.58
N ILE A 262 -11.27 1.46 -18.91
CA ILE A 262 -10.10 1.61 -18.03
C ILE A 262 -10.48 2.38 -16.76
N ALA A 263 -9.71 2.22 -15.69
CA ALA A 263 -9.86 3.04 -14.50
C ALA A 263 -9.47 4.49 -14.80
N ASP A 264 -10.36 5.42 -14.46
CA ASP A 264 -10.06 6.85 -14.34
C ASP A 264 -9.84 7.15 -12.85
N VAL A 265 -8.62 7.55 -12.51
CA VAL A 265 -8.17 7.79 -11.12
C VAL A 265 -8.14 9.28 -10.87
N HIS A 266 -9.08 9.76 -10.06
CA HIS A 266 -9.11 11.14 -9.61
C HIS A 266 -8.60 11.24 -8.17
N PHE A 267 -7.58 12.07 -7.97
CA PHE A 267 -7.03 12.34 -6.66
C PHE A 267 -6.56 13.80 -6.58
N ASP A 268 -7.05 14.51 -5.57
CA ASP A 268 -6.56 15.83 -5.17
C ASP A 268 -6.05 15.76 -3.73
N ASP A 269 -4.88 16.37 -3.49
CA ASP A 269 -4.44 16.67 -2.12
C ASP A 269 -5.44 17.64 -1.47
N HIS A 270 -5.76 17.40 -0.19
CA HIS A 270 -6.53 18.35 0.61
C HIS A 270 -5.61 19.26 1.44
N ALA A 271 -6.13 20.37 1.97
CA ALA A 271 -5.35 21.31 2.78
C ALA A 271 -4.65 20.65 3.99
N ASN A 272 -5.25 19.59 4.54
CA ASN A 272 -4.68 18.80 5.62
C ASN A 272 -3.40 18.05 5.20
N ASP A 273 -3.31 17.56 3.96
CA ASP A 273 -2.13 16.86 3.41
C ASP A 273 -0.97 17.83 3.31
N THR A 274 -1.24 19.00 2.74
CA THR A 274 -0.23 20.04 2.55
C THR A 274 0.31 20.49 3.91
N ALA A 275 -0.57 20.77 4.88
CA ALA A 275 -0.16 21.15 6.23
C ALA A 275 0.66 20.07 6.93
N MET A 276 0.23 18.80 6.84
CA MET A 276 0.96 17.67 7.42
C MET A 276 2.34 17.48 6.76
N ARG A 277 2.40 17.53 5.42
CA ARG A 277 3.62 17.37 4.64
C ARG A 277 4.62 18.49 4.91
N ASP A 278 4.16 19.73 4.99
CA ASP A 278 5.01 20.89 5.30
C ASP A 278 5.60 20.79 6.71
N HIS A 279 4.81 20.32 7.68
CA HIS A 279 5.33 20.03 9.02
C HIS A 279 6.38 18.91 8.97
N ALA A 280 6.08 17.82 8.27
CA ALA A 280 6.98 16.67 8.15
C ALA A 280 8.30 17.01 7.43
N TYR A 281 8.29 17.85 6.39
CA TYR A 281 9.51 18.34 5.76
C TYR A 281 10.38 19.14 6.73
N LYS A 282 9.78 20.04 7.53
CA LYS A 282 10.53 20.79 8.55
C LYS A 282 11.20 19.85 9.55
N GLN A 283 10.49 18.84 10.04
CA GLN A 283 11.05 17.86 10.98
C GLN A 283 12.16 17.01 10.35
N GLY A 284 11.96 16.50 9.13
CA GLY A 284 12.97 15.71 8.43
C GLY A 284 14.24 16.50 8.11
N GLN A 285 14.11 17.78 7.75
CA GLN A 285 15.25 18.66 7.55
C GLN A 285 15.97 18.99 8.86
N ALA A 286 15.22 19.31 9.93
CA ALA A 286 15.79 19.56 11.26
C ALA A 286 16.58 18.34 11.78
N LEU A 287 16.06 17.13 11.53
CA LEU A 287 16.71 15.88 11.92
C LEU A 287 18.10 15.75 11.30
N TYR A 288 18.21 15.96 9.98
CA TYR A 288 19.50 15.87 9.31
C TYR A 288 20.43 17.04 9.63
N ALA A 289 19.89 18.25 9.80
CA ALA A 289 20.68 19.41 10.23
C ALA A 289 21.32 19.18 11.61
N ALA A 290 20.59 18.56 12.55
CA ALA A 290 21.10 18.25 13.88
C ALA A 290 22.35 17.34 13.87
N VAL A 291 22.56 16.56 12.81
CA VAL A 291 23.70 15.66 12.63
C VAL A 291 24.69 16.12 11.56
N GLY A 292 24.62 17.40 11.15
CA GLY A 292 25.64 18.03 10.32
C GLY A 292 25.47 17.78 8.82
N ALA A 293 24.24 17.61 8.35
CA ALA A 293 23.98 17.65 6.90
C ALA A 293 24.43 18.99 6.32
N THR A 294 25.17 18.96 5.21
CA THR A 294 25.61 20.16 4.49
C THR A 294 24.54 20.70 3.56
N ARG A 295 23.68 19.81 3.07
CA ARG A 295 22.54 20.13 2.20
C ARG A 295 21.39 19.16 2.50
N THR A 296 20.16 19.67 2.47
CA THR A 296 18.93 18.87 2.57
C THR A 296 18.05 19.10 1.35
N PHE A 297 17.32 18.07 0.92
CA PHE A 297 16.46 18.05 -0.25
C PHE A 297 15.10 17.50 0.15
N PRO A 298 14.13 18.34 0.53
CA PRO A 298 12.74 17.94 0.49
C PRO A 298 12.36 17.72 -0.97
N THR A 299 11.98 16.48 -1.33
CA THR A 299 11.61 16.15 -2.71
C THR A 299 10.17 16.55 -2.98
N PRO A 300 9.77 16.76 -4.25
CA PRO A 300 8.36 16.85 -4.58
C PRO A 300 7.59 15.60 -4.09
N PRO A 301 6.32 15.75 -3.66
CA PRO A 301 5.50 14.58 -3.36
C PRO A 301 5.27 13.76 -4.63
N TYR A 302 5.28 12.44 -4.49
CA TYR A 302 5.04 11.48 -5.57
C TYR A 302 3.89 10.55 -5.18
N PRO A 303 3.16 9.93 -6.13
CA PRO A 303 2.10 8.97 -5.78
C PRO A 303 2.63 7.87 -4.85
N SER A 304 1.97 7.67 -3.71
CA SER A 304 2.25 6.54 -2.84
C SER A 304 1.80 5.24 -3.53
N THR A 305 2.51 4.15 -3.29
CA THR A 305 2.12 2.81 -3.76
C THR A 305 1.01 2.18 -2.92
N HIS A 306 0.63 2.79 -1.80
CA HIS A 306 -0.42 2.31 -0.90
C HIS A 306 -1.78 2.87 -1.32
N ASN A 307 -2.49 2.12 -2.17
CA ASN A 307 -3.81 2.47 -2.67
C ASN A 307 -4.89 1.89 -1.75
N LEU A 308 -5.77 2.72 -1.17
CA LEU A 308 -6.70 2.34 -0.10
C LEU A 308 -8.12 2.91 -0.32
N GLY A 309 -9.10 2.34 0.39
CA GLY A 309 -10.39 2.99 0.70
C GLY A 309 -11.54 2.87 -0.29
N THR A 310 -11.30 2.42 -1.51
CA THR A 310 -12.28 2.52 -2.60
C THR A 310 -13.47 1.56 -2.53
N ASN A 311 -13.47 0.63 -1.59
CA ASN A 311 -14.59 -0.22 -1.23
C ASN A 311 -14.73 -0.27 0.30
N ARG A 312 -14.67 0.89 0.96
CA ARG A 312 -14.49 1.01 2.41
C ARG A 312 -15.47 0.17 3.25
N MET A 313 -14.94 -0.34 4.37
CA MET A 313 -15.74 -0.89 5.45
C MET A 313 -16.62 0.19 6.09
N SER A 314 -17.85 -0.18 6.40
CA SER A 314 -18.81 0.63 7.15
C SER A 314 -19.72 -0.24 8.02
N GLU A 315 -20.23 0.36 9.11
CA GLU A 315 -21.25 -0.29 9.94
C GLU A 315 -22.60 -0.34 9.23
N LYS A 316 -22.98 0.75 8.54
CA LYS A 316 -24.24 0.85 7.80
C LYS A 316 -24.00 0.73 6.30
N ALA A 317 -24.93 0.08 5.61
CA ALA A 317 -24.88 -0.10 4.17
C ALA A 317 -24.79 1.21 3.39
N ALA A 318 -25.47 2.26 3.83
CA ALA A 318 -25.45 3.57 3.16
C ALA A 318 -24.09 4.27 3.20
N ASP A 319 -23.21 3.89 4.14
CA ASP A 319 -21.96 4.62 4.40
C ASP A 319 -20.75 3.96 3.74
N GLY A 320 -20.87 2.79 3.12
CA GLY A 320 -19.73 2.06 2.55
C GLY A 320 -20.15 0.90 1.65
N VAL A 321 -19.20 0.02 1.33
CA VAL A 321 -19.41 -1.09 0.38
C VAL A 321 -19.50 -2.43 1.12
N VAL A 322 -18.66 -2.60 2.14
CA VAL A 322 -18.55 -3.86 2.89
C VAL A 322 -18.77 -3.65 4.38
N ASN A 323 -19.22 -4.70 5.06
CA ASN A 323 -19.32 -4.73 6.51
C ASN A 323 -17.94 -5.05 7.15
N LYS A 324 -17.90 -5.18 8.48
CA LYS A 324 -16.68 -5.49 9.25
C LYS A 324 -15.98 -6.80 8.86
N HIS A 325 -16.60 -7.69 8.10
CA HIS A 325 -15.98 -8.93 7.61
C HIS A 325 -15.51 -8.83 6.15
N GLY A 326 -15.57 -7.64 5.55
CA GLY A 326 -15.29 -7.44 4.13
C GLY A 326 -16.35 -8.08 3.22
N GLN A 327 -17.49 -8.49 3.76
CA GLN A 327 -18.65 -8.97 2.99
C GLN A 327 -19.42 -7.75 2.48
N THR A 328 -19.82 -7.76 1.21
CA THR A 328 -20.63 -6.65 0.67
C THR A 328 -21.97 -6.54 1.37
N HIS A 329 -22.46 -5.32 1.57
CA HIS A 329 -23.79 -5.10 2.17
C HIS A 329 -24.92 -5.60 1.27
N ASP A 330 -24.72 -5.54 -0.05
CA ASP A 330 -25.75 -5.88 -1.04
C ASP A 330 -25.85 -7.38 -1.32
N ILE A 331 -24.72 -8.10 -1.31
CA ILE A 331 -24.64 -9.48 -1.82
C ILE A 331 -23.88 -10.38 -0.84
N LYS A 332 -24.61 -11.31 -0.20
CA LYS A 332 -24.12 -12.14 0.91
C LYS A 332 -22.93 -13.04 0.56
N ASN A 333 -22.77 -13.45 -0.69
CA ASN A 333 -21.67 -14.33 -1.13
C ASN A 333 -20.60 -13.61 -1.96
N LEU A 334 -20.53 -12.28 -1.84
CA LEU A 334 -19.49 -11.44 -2.44
C LEU A 334 -18.71 -10.72 -1.35
N PHE A 335 -17.39 -10.76 -1.46
CA PHE A 335 -16.43 -10.21 -0.50
C PHE A 335 -15.38 -9.35 -1.20
N VAL A 336 -14.76 -8.45 -0.45
CA VAL A 336 -13.57 -7.68 -0.84
C VAL A 336 -12.44 -8.01 0.14
N SER A 337 -11.27 -8.32 -0.38
CA SER A 337 -10.15 -8.94 0.36
C SER A 337 -8.82 -8.21 0.16
N ASP A 338 -8.86 -6.89 0.00
CA ASP A 338 -7.67 -6.06 -0.23
C ASP A 338 -7.73 -4.72 0.52
N GLY A 339 -6.79 -3.81 0.23
CA GLY A 339 -6.69 -2.49 0.83
C GLY A 339 -7.86 -1.54 0.54
N SER A 340 -8.73 -1.86 -0.42
CA SER A 340 -9.88 -1.01 -0.74
C SER A 340 -10.92 -0.98 0.38
N GLN A 341 -10.88 -1.96 1.29
CA GLN A 341 -11.80 -2.03 2.44
C GLN A 341 -11.42 -1.08 3.60
N PHE A 342 -10.28 -0.38 3.54
CA PHE A 342 -9.83 0.49 4.63
C PHE A 342 -10.78 1.67 4.83
N THR A 343 -11.14 1.97 6.08
CA THR A 343 -11.92 3.17 6.41
C THR A 343 -11.03 4.42 6.56
N THR A 344 -9.78 4.24 6.99
CA THR A 344 -8.73 5.26 7.02
C THR A 344 -7.39 4.62 6.65
N GLY A 345 -6.45 5.39 6.08
CA GLY A 345 -5.13 4.91 5.67
C GLY A 345 -4.15 4.64 6.82
N GLY A 346 -4.28 5.34 7.95
CA GLY A 346 -3.27 5.36 9.00
C GLY A 346 -1.92 5.95 8.55
N ALA A 347 -0.94 5.95 9.46
CA ALA A 347 0.41 6.52 9.25
C ALA A 347 1.49 5.45 9.00
N GLU A 348 1.10 4.22 8.65
CA GLU A 348 2.01 3.07 8.51
C GLU A 348 1.57 2.19 7.34
N ASN A 349 2.52 1.41 6.82
CA ASN A 349 2.35 0.62 5.61
C ASN A 349 1.25 -0.46 5.78
N PRO A 350 0.24 -0.55 4.88
CA PRO A 350 -1.05 -1.20 5.19
C PRO A 350 -1.05 -2.72 5.06
N THR A 351 -0.01 -3.33 4.47
CA THR A 351 -0.04 -4.74 4.04
C THR A 351 -0.29 -5.70 5.20
N LEU A 352 0.28 -5.45 6.39
CA LEU A 352 0.04 -6.28 7.57
C LEU A 352 -1.45 -6.29 7.96
N THR A 353 -2.09 -5.13 7.93
CA THR A 353 -3.52 -5.00 8.21
C THR A 353 -4.36 -5.65 7.10
N ILE A 354 -3.99 -5.51 5.82
CA ILE A 354 -4.66 -6.21 4.71
C ILE A 354 -4.65 -7.73 4.93
N VAL A 355 -3.49 -8.31 5.22
CA VAL A 355 -3.36 -9.75 5.49
C VAL A 355 -4.17 -10.17 6.73
N SER A 356 -4.14 -9.36 7.80
CA SER A 356 -4.92 -9.63 9.02
C SER A 356 -6.43 -9.64 8.74
N LEU A 357 -6.92 -8.71 7.92
CA LEU A 357 -8.32 -8.65 7.50
C LEU A 357 -8.69 -9.85 6.61
N ALA A 358 -7.82 -10.24 5.69
CA ALA A 358 -8.03 -11.41 4.83
C ALA A 358 -8.12 -12.72 5.63
N ILE A 359 -7.24 -12.91 6.63
CA ILE A 359 -7.30 -14.07 7.53
C ILE A 359 -8.61 -14.07 8.33
N ARG A 360 -8.97 -12.93 8.94
CA ARG A 360 -10.25 -12.79 9.67
C ARG A 360 -11.47 -13.09 8.79
N GLN A 361 -11.42 -12.64 7.54
CA GLN A 361 -12.49 -12.89 6.57
C GLN A 361 -12.56 -14.37 6.18
N ALA A 362 -11.43 -15.06 6.01
CA ALA A 362 -11.40 -16.49 5.72
C ALA A 362 -12.09 -17.31 6.83
N ASP A 363 -11.81 -17.02 8.10
CA ASP A 363 -12.47 -17.67 9.25
C ASP A 363 -13.98 -17.41 9.25
N TYR A 364 -14.38 -16.17 8.95
CA TYR A 364 -15.80 -15.81 8.84
C TYR A 364 -16.48 -16.59 7.71
N ILE A 365 -15.88 -16.62 6.52
CA ILE A 365 -16.40 -17.38 5.36
C ILE A 365 -16.55 -18.85 5.71
N ALA A 366 -15.52 -19.48 6.30
CA ALA A 366 -15.55 -20.88 6.69
C ALA A 366 -16.69 -21.17 7.70
N THR A 367 -16.90 -20.27 8.66
CA THR A 367 -17.98 -20.37 9.65
C THR A 367 -19.35 -20.28 8.98
N GLN A 368 -19.56 -19.28 8.11
CA GLN A 368 -20.83 -19.08 7.43
C GLN A 368 -21.15 -20.23 6.44
N MET A 369 -20.14 -20.74 5.72
CA MET A 369 -20.30 -21.88 4.83
C MET A 369 -20.70 -23.15 5.59
N SER A 370 -20.07 -23.39 6.74
CA SER A 370 -20.39 -24.54 7.60
C SER A 370 -21.82 -24.45 8.14
N ALA A 371 -22.27 -23.25 8.50
CA ALA A 371 -23.65 -22.97 8.93
C ALA A 371 -24.67 -22.89 7.78
N LYS A 372 -24.23 -22.96 6.51
CA LYS A 372 -25.05 -22.74 5.31
C LYS A 372 -25.80 -21.39 5.30
N SER A 373 -25.21 -20.37 5.90
CA SER A 373 -25.77 -19.02 5.98
C SER A 373 -25.37 -18.12 4.81
N ILE A 374 -24.44 -18.56 3.96
CA ILE A 374 -24.04 -17.93 2.69
C ILE A 374 -24.01 -18.91 1.52
#